data_AF-A0A8T1A7C1-F1
#
_entry.id   AF-A0A8T1A7C1-F1
#
_cell.length_a   1.000
_cell.length_b   1.000
_cell.length_c   1.000
_cell.angle_alpha   90.00
_cell.angle_beta   90.00
_cell.angle_gamma   90.00
#
_symmetry.space_group_name_H-M   'P 1'
#
loop_
_entity.id
_entity.type
_entity.pdbx_description
1 polymer ?
#
loop_
_entity_poly.entity_id
_entity_poly.type
_entity_poly.pdbx_seq_one_letter_code
_entity_poly.pdbx_strand_id
1 'polypeptide(L)'
;MSCLGGRARSRAYGRRLTDAACFNTYAEFKEELRQAFDPPKNEFRSRAEYLDLQQGKHDGHRYAQRARYLVSNIVTNPMNVATEVVTFMKGLRGGPVKAYLFREYPSTLEAAITLAMQKEFSLRQAKLHVNVPRMARPVMRRQGPEPMDLSNATAAGHQQRNNSSVRCFRCGYTGHYARECTAAVHKAGGRRVDAGHRRDQ
;
A
#
# COMPACT_ATOMS: atom_id res chain seq x y z
N MET A 1 -29.75 -21.56 39.43
CA MET A 1 -30.69 -20.46 39.07
C MET A 1 -30.27 -19.09 39.61
N SER A 2 -29.46 -19.00 40.68
CA SER A 2 -29.05 -17.74 41.31
C SER A 2 -28.35 -16.74 40.38
N CYS A 3 -27.61 -17.23 39.37
CA CYS A 3 -26.89 -16.39 38.41
C CYS A 3 -27.73 -15.93 37.21
N LEU A 4 -28.96 -16.45 37.02
CA LEU A 4 -29.82 -16.01 35.93
C LEU A 4 -30.51 -14.70 36.31
N GLY A 5 -30.56 -13.74 35.38
CA GLY A 5 -31.27 -12.46 35.54
C GLY A 5 -32.30 -12.23 34.43
N GLY A 6 -33.24 -11.31 34.66
CA GLY A 6 -34.20 -10.86 33.66
C GLY A 6 -34.99 -11.98 32.97
N ARG A 7 -35.13 -11.88 31.64
CA ARG A 7 -35.90 -12.83 30.82
C ARG A 7 -35.40 -14.28 30.92
N ALA A 8 -34.10 -14.49 31.13
CA ALA A 8 -33.53 -15.83 31.30
C ALA A 8 -34.01 -16.49 32.60
N ARG A 9 -34.12 -15.72 33.70
CA ARG A 9 -34.65 -16.23 34.97
C ARG A 9 -36.12 -16.62 34.86
N SER A 10 -36.96 -15.74 34.31
CA SER A 10 -38.40 -16.00 34.17
C SER A 10 -38.66 -17.22 33.30
N ARG A 11 -37.93 -17.37 32.19
CA ARG A 11 -38.05 -18.53 31.30
C ARG A 11 -37.63 -19.83 31.99
N ALA A 12 -36.46 -19.83 32.64
CA ALA A 12 -35.95 -21.02 33.31
C ALA A 12 -36.88 -21.45 34.46
N TYR A 13 -37.40 -20.50 35.24
CA TYR A 13 -38.37 -20.80 36.30
C TYR A 13 -39.68 -21.37 35.74
N GLY A 14 -40.22 -20.78 34.66
CA GLY A 14 -41.42 -21.28 33.98
C GLY A 14 -41.26 -22.72 33.49
N ARG A 15 -40.12 -23.06 32.87
CA ARG A 15 -39.82 -24.43 32.42
C ARG A 15 -39.75 -25.43 33.58
N ARG A 16 -39.19 -25.00 34.72
CA ARG A 16 -39.12 -25.83 35.93
C ARG A 16 -40.47 -26.08 36.59
N LEU A 17 -41.42 -25.15 36.47
CA LEU A 17 -42.78 -25.34 36.96
C LEU A 17 -43.55 -26.38 36.13
N THR A 18 -43.29 -26.44 34.81
CA THR A 18 -43.94 -27.40 33.91
C THR A 18 -43.29 -28.77 33.93
N ASP A 19 -41.97 -28.83 34.15
CA ASP A 19 -41.20 -30.07 34.21
C ASP A 19 -40.09 -29.93 35.26
N ALA A 20 -40.19 -30.72 36.33
CA ALA A 20 -39.24 -30.72 37.43
C ALA A 20 -37.84 -31.21 36.99
N ALA A 21 -37.77 -31.98 35.91
CA ALA A 21 -36.55 -32.55 35.32
C ALA A 21 -36.07 -31.79 34.07
N CYS A 22 -36.56 -30.57 33.80
CA CYS A 22 -36.29 -29.85 32.55
C CYS A 22 -34.82 -29.52 32.24
N PHE A 23 -33.91 -29.66 33.21
CA PHE A 23 -32.47 -29.44 33.06
C PHE A 23 -31.68 -30.57 33.72
N ASN A 24 -31.75 -31.77 33.14
CA ASN A 24 -31.08 -32.95 33.68
C ASN A 24 -29.56 -32.85 33.55
N THR A 25 -29.06 -32.16 32.53
CA THR A 25 -27.64 -31.91 32.34
C THR A 25 -27.32 -30.43 32.08
N TYR A 26 -26.08 -30.04 32.38
CA TYR A 26 -25.59 -28.70 32.04
C TYR A 26 -25.53 -28.47 30.52
N ALA A 27 -25.31 -29.53 29.73
CA ALA A 27 -25.29 -29.45 28.27
C ALA A 27 -26.67 -29.07 27.71
N GLU A 28 -27.73 -29.76 28.15
CA GLU A 28 -29.11 -29.45 27.77
C GLU A 28 -29.51 -28.04 28.21
N PHE A 29 -29.16 -27.65 29.43
CA PHE A 29 -29.42 -26.29 29.92
C PHE A 29 -28.75 -25.22 29.05
N LYS A 30 -27.50 -25.44 28.62
CA LYS A 30 -26.80 -24.52 27.71
C LYS A 30 -27.47 -24.47 26.34
N GLU A 31 -27.81 -25.60 25.75
CA GLU A 31 -28.46 -25.64 24.44
C GLU A 31 -29.85 -24.99 24.47
N GLU A 32 -30.62 -25.21 25.53
CA GLU A 32 -31.90 -24.53 25.74
C GLU A 32 -31.76 -23.01 25.85
N LEU A 33 -30.74 -22.53 26.56
CA LEU A 33 -30.44 -21.10 26.62
C LEU A 33 -30.05 -20.55 25.24
N ARG A 34 -29.23 -21.27 24.48
CA ARG A 34 -28.88 -20.88 23.11
C ARG A 34 -30.11 -20.81 22.23
N GLN A 35 -30.92 -21.85 22.19
CA GLN A 35 -32.15 -21.87 21.39
C GLN A 35 -33.16 -20.77 21.79
N ALA A 36 -33.19 -20.40 23.06
CA ALA A 36 -34.09 -19.37 23.57
C ALA A 36 -33.65 -17.94 23.24
N PHE A 37 -32.34 -17.68 23.23
CA PHE A 37 -31.79 -16.33 23.20
C PHE A 37 -30.95 -16.02 21.96
N ASP A 38 -30.44 -17.03 21.26
CA ASP A 38 -29.72 -16.81 20.02
C ASP A 38 -30.71 -16.45 18.90
N PRO A 39 -30.40 -15.41 18.10
CA PRO A 39 -31.22 -15.09 16.94
C PRO A 39 -31.34 -16.29 15.99
N PRO A 40 -32.50 -16.48 15.33
CA PRO A 40 -32.65 -17.53 14.32
C PRO A 40 -31.58 -17.41 13.24
N LYS A 41 -30.92 -18.54 12.92
CA LYS A 41 -29.83 -18.63 11.93
C LYS A 41 -28.66 -17.67 12.23
N ASN A 42 -28.32 -17.49 13.50
CA ASN A 42 -27.22 -16.60 13.93
C ASN A 42 -25.90 -16.88 13.21
N GLU A 43 -25.52 -18.15 13.04
CA GLU A 43 -24.28 -18.51 12.35
C GLU A 43 -24.30 -18.10 10.88
N PHE A 44 -25.41 -18.34 10.17
CA PHE A 44 -25.57 -17.94 8.78
C PHE A 44 -25.46 -16.41 8.64
N ARG A 45 -26.09 -15.66 9.56
CA ARG A 45 -26.00 -14.19 9.59
C ARG A 45 -24.57 -13.72 9.85
N SER A 46 -23.90 -14.29 10.85
CA SER A 46 -22.51 -13.97 11.18
C SER A 46 -21.57 -14.26 10.01
N ARG A 47 -21.79 -15.38 9.30
CA ARG A 47 -21.05 -15.77 8.09
C ARG A 47 -21.27 -14.77 6.96
N ALA A 48 -22.51 -14.40 6.68
CA ALA A 48 -22.83 -13.41 5.65
C ALA A 48 -22.22 -12.04 5.98
N GLU A 49 -22.40 -11.56 7.22
CA GLU A 49 -21.81 -10.30 7.68
C GLU A 49 -20.28 -10.29 7.61
N TYR A 50 -19.65 -11.44 7.86
CA TYR A 50 -18.20 -11.57 7.75
C TYR A 50 -17.74 -11.48 6.29
N LEU A 51 -18.43 -12.15 5.35
CA LEU A 51 -18.11 -12.08 3.91
C LEU A 51 -18.26 -10.66 3.34
N ASP A 52 -19.22 -9.91 3.85
CA ASP A 52 -19.47 -8.51 3.48
C ASP A 52 -18.68 -7.50 4.34
N LEU A 53 -17.77 -7.98 5.19
CA LEU A 53 -17.07 -7.13 6.14
C LEU A 53 -16.16 -6.12 5.42
N GLN A 54 -16.35 -4.84 5.72
CA GLN A 54 -15.56 -3.73 5.20
C GLN A 54 -15.11 -2.81 6.34
N GLN A 55 -13.85 -2.40 6.32
CA GLN A 55 -13.30 -1.46 7.30
C GLN A 55 -13.97 -0.09 7.16
N GLY A 56 -14.28 0.32 5.93
CA GLY A 56 -14.99 1.57 5.66
C GLY A 56 -14.33 2.75 6.37
N LYS A 57 -15.11 3.50 7.15
CA LYS A 57 -14.65 4.65 7.96
C LYS A 57 -14.12 4.27 9.35
N HIS A 58 -14.22 3.01 9.76
CA HIS A 58 -13.85 2.58 11.10
C HIS A 58 -12.33 2.50 11.29
N ASP A 59 -11.90 2.67 12.55
CA ASP A 59 -10.52 2.43 12.97
C ASP A 59 -10.14 0.95 12.82
N GLY A 60 -8.85 0.68 12.61
CA GLY A 60 -8.33 -0.68 12.47
C GLY A 60 -8.70 -1.61 13.62
N HIS A 61 -8.67 -1.13 14.87
CA HIS A 61 -9.01 -1.94 16.03
C HIS A 61 -10.48 -2.35 16.04
N ARG A 62 -11.39 -1.41 15.75
CA ARG A 62 -12.83 -1.70 15.70
C ARG A 62 -13.16 -2.71 14.61
N TYR A 63 -12.50 -2.58 13.45
CA TYR A 63 -12.62 -3.53 12.36
C TYR A 63 -12.12 -4.93 12.74
N ALA A 64 -10.92 -5.03 13.34
CA ALA A 64 -10.34 -6.29 13.79
C ALA A 64 -11.19 -6.98 14.88
N GLN A 65 -11.74 -6.22 15.83
CA GLN A 65 -12.65 -6.77 16.83
C GLN A 65 -13.93 -7.30 16.21
N ARG A 66 -14.51 -6.58 15.24
CA ARG A 66 -15.71 -7.06 14.53
C ARG A 66 -15.43 -8.34 13.74
N ALA A 67 -14.28 -8.44 13.08
CA ALA A 67 -13.85 -9.65 12.40
C ALA A 67 -13.78 -10.85 13.38
N ARG A 68 -13.09 -10.68 14.51
CA ARG A 68 -12.96 -11.72 15.55
C ARG A 68 -14.31 -12.13 16.12
N TYR A 69 -15.18 -11.17 16.41
CA TYR A 69 -16.51 -11.42 16.94
C TYR A 69 -17.35 -12.27 15.97
N LEU A 70 -17.37 -11.91 14.69
CA LEU A 70 -18.15 -12.63 13.69
C LEU A 70 -17.64 -14.06 13.47
N VAL A 71 -16.32 -14.27 13.42
CA VAL A 71 -15.74 -15.63 13.32
C VAL A 71 -16.05 -16.44 14.58
N SER A 72 -15.95 -15.83 15.77
CA SER A 72 -16.27 -16.51 17.03
C SER A 72 -17.73 -16.95 17.15
N ASN A 73 -18.66 -16.33 16.42
CA ASN A 73 -20.06 -16.72 16.41
C ASN A 73 -20.34 -17.94 15.52
N ILE A 74 -19.39 -18.34 14.66
CA ILE A 74 -19.53 -19.45 13.71
C ILE A 74 -18.85 -20.68 14.31
N VAL A 75 -19.57 -21.43 15.15
CA VAL A 75 -18.98 -22.52 15.94
C VAL A 75 -19.19 -23.88 15.28
N THR A 76 -20.36 -24.15 14.72
CA THR A 76 -20.68 -25.50 14.23
C THR A 76 -20.01 -25.82 12.89
N ASN A 77 -19.90 -24.84 12.00
CA ASN A 77 -19.37 -25.00 10.64
C ASN A 77 -18.40 -23.87 10.30
N PRO A 78 -17.16 -23.93 10.81
CA PRO A 78 -16.18 -22.85 10.63
C PRO A 78 -15.89 -22.57 9.16
N MET A 79 -15.42 -21.36 8.88
CA MET A 79 -14.99 -20.99 7.53
C MET A 79 -13.61 -21.59 7.25
N ASN A 80 -13.25 -21.71 5.96
CA ASN A 80 -11.88 -22.03 5.61
C ASN A 80 -10.99 -20.86 6.04
N VAL A 81 -9.89 -21.16 6.74
CA VAL A 81 -8.89 -20.19 7.20
C VAL A 81 -8.45 -19.25 6.07
N ALA A 82 -8.27 -19.76 4.86
CA ALA A 82 -7.92 -18.94 3.70
C ALA A 82 -9.03 -17.94 3.34
N THR A 83 -10.29 -18.35 3.40
CA THR A 83 -11.45 -17.47 3.18
C THR A 83 -11.53 -16.40 4.25
N GLU A 84 -11.25 -16.74 5.52
CA GLU A 84 -11.20 -15.77 6.62
C GLU A 84 -10.17 -14.68 6.33
N VAL A 85 -8.92 -15.09 6.09
CA VAL A 85 -7.81 -14.17 5.82
C VAL A 85 -8.08 -13.30 4.60
N VAL A 86 -8.47 -13.90 3.48
CA VAL A 86 -8.69 -13.18 2.22
C VAL A 86 -9.85 -12.18 2.35
N THR A 87 -10.93 -12.57 3.03
CA THR A 87 -12.07 -11.68 3.28
C THR A 87 -11.65 -10.49 4.14
N PHE A 88 -10.94 -10.73 5.24
CA PHE A 88 -10.41 -9.67 6.10
C PHE A 88 -9.48 -8.72 5.33
N MET A 89 -8.54 -9.26 4.55
CA MET A 89 -7.60 -8.47 3.73
C MET A 89 -8.32 -7.66 2.66
N LYS A 90 -9.30 -8.24 1.98
CA LYS A 90 -10.12 -7.56 0.97
C LYS A 90 -10.96 -6.43 1.58
N GLY A 91 -11.48 -6.62 2.79
CA GLY A 91 -12.29 -5.64 3.51
C GLY A 91 -11.51 -4.47 4.10
N LEU A 92 -10.17 -4.55 4.21
CA LEU A 92 -9.35 -3.42 4.65
C LEU A 92 -9.50 -2.23 3.69
N ARG A 93 -9.43 -1.02 4.27
CA ARG A 93 -9.41 0.22 3.49
C ARG A 93 -8.16 0.22 2.59
N GLY A 94 -8.31 0.71 1.37
CA GLY A 94 -7.18 0.91 0.45
C GLY A 94 -6.08 1.75 1.11
N GLY A 95 -4.83 1.32 0.98
CA GLY A 95 -3.70 2.01 1.58
C GLY A 95 -2.48 1.11 1.83
N PRO A 96 -1.43 1.65 2.46
CA PRO A 96 -0.17 0.94 2.70
C PRO A 96 -0.32 -0.29 3.61
N VAL A 97 -1.28 -0.31 4.54
CA VAL A 97 -1.56 -1.49 5.38
C VAL A 97 -2.06 -2.65 4.51
N LYS A 98 -3.13 -2.41 3.73
CA LYS A 98 -3.68 -3.41 2.80
C LYS A 98 -2.62 -3.89 1.81
N ALA A 99 -1.88 -2.97 1.18
CA ALA A 99 -0.82 -3.32 0.24
C ALA A 99 0.29 -4.16 0.88
N TYR A 100 0.63 -3.90 2.15
CA TYR A 100 1.60 -4.72 2.88
C TYR A 100 1.10 -6.14 3.11
N LEU A 101 -0.16 -6.32 3.53
CA LEU A 101 -0.73 -7.67 3.74
C LEU A 101 -0.79 -8.49 2.45
N PHE A 102 -1.09 -7.87 1.30
CA PHE A 102 -1.06 -8.55 -0.01
C PHE A 102 0.36 -8.88 -0.51
N ARG A 103 1.42 -8.50 0.21
CA ARG A 103 2.80 -8.91 -0.04
C ARG A 103 3.26 -9.99 0.93
N GLU A 104 2.86 -9.87 2.19
CA GLU A 104 3.29 -10.79 3.26
C GLU A 104 2.49 -12.11 3.27
N TYR A 105 1.25 -12.11 2.75
CA TYR A 105 0.37 -13.30 2.71
C TYR A 105 0.27 -14.04 4.06
N PRO A 106 -0.36 -13.41 5.09
CA PRO A 106 -0.54 -14.05 6.38
C PRO A 106 -1.31 -15.38 6.26
N SER A 107 -0.91 -16.39 7.05
CA SER A 107 -1.52 -17.72 7.02
C SER A 107 -2.78 -17.88 7.87
N THR A 108 -3.03 -16.95 8.80
CA THR A 108 -4.18 -16.97 9.73
C THR A 108 -4.78 -15.59 9.91
N LEU A 109 -6.05 -15.53 10.35
CA LEU A 109 -6.76 -14.27 10.59
C LEU A 109 -6.05 -13.44 11.67
N GLU A 110 -5.58 -14.06 12.74
CA GLU A 110 -4.87 -13.37 13.83
C GLU A 110 -3.51 -12.83 13.39
N ALA A 111 -2.78 -13.57 12.53
CA ALA A 111 -1.55 -13.05 11.94
C ALA A 111 -1.84 -11.83 11.06
N ALA A 112 -2.90 -11.88 10.25
CA ALA A 112 -3.34 -10.75 9.43
C ALA A 112 -3.73 -9.52 10.28
N ILE A 113 -4.47 -9.72 11.37
CA ILE A 113 -4.84 -8.66 12.31
C ILE A 113 -3.59 -8.06 12.96
N THR A 114 -2.67 -8.88 13.46
CA THR A 114 -1.45 -8.42 14.15
C THR A 114 -0.58 -7.58 13.22
N LEU A 115 -0.34 -8.07 12.00
CA LEU A 115 0.41 -7.32 10.99
C LEU A 115 -0.28 -6.02 10.59
N ALA A 116 -1.62 -6.02 10.48
CA ALA A 116 -2.37 -4.82 10.18
C ALA A 116 -2.22 -3.76 11.29
N MET A 117 -2.37 -4.15 12.56
CA MET A 117 -2.21 -3.25 13.71
C MET A 117 -0.79 -2.71 13.81
N GLN A 118 0.23 -3.58 13.65
CA GLN A 118 1.63 -3.18 13.68
C GLN A 118 1.95 -2.19 12.55
N LYS A 119 1.49 -2.47 11.33
CA LYS A 119 1.75 -1.60 10.18
C LYS A 119 1.05 -0.26 10.32
N GLU A 120 -0.20 -0.26 10.79
CA GLU A 120 -0.95 0.95 11.06
C GLU A 120 -0.28 1.82 12.13
N PHE A 121 0.18 1.21 13.22
CA PHE A 121 0.93 1.90 14.26
C PHE A 121 2.23 2.52 13.70
N SER A 122 3.04 1.75 12.99
CA SER A 122 4.29 2.23 12.36
C SER A 122 4.04 3.40 11.41
N LEU A 123 2.98 3.36 10.62
CA LEU A 123 2.61 4.46 9.70
C LEU A 123 2.16 5.72 10.45
N ARG A 124 1.41 5.56 11.54
CA ARG A 124 1.00 6.69 12.40
C ARG A 124 2.22 7.32 13.05
N GLN A 125 3.15 6.52 13.57
CA GLN A 125 4.41 6.99 14.14
C GLN A 125 5.26 7.73 13.10
N ALA A 126 5.43 7.18 11.89
CA ALA A 126 6.18 7.82 10.81
C ALA A 126 5.60 9.19 10.43
N LYS A 127 4.28 9.34 10.37
CA LYS A 127 3.63 10.64 10.12
C LYS A 127 3.95 11.68 11.20
N LEU A 128 4.03 11.28 12.46
CA LEU A 128 4.43 12.18 13.55
C LEU A 128 5.88 12.64 13.39
N HIS A 129 6.79 11.77 12.95
CA HIS A 129 8.19 12.14 12.70
C HIS A 129 8.39 13.07 11.47
N VAL A 130 7.44 13.14 10.53
CA VAL A 130 7.49 14.08 9.39
C VAL A 130 6.94 15.47 9.76
N ASN A 131 6.13 15.57 10.82
CA ASN A 131 5.59 16.84 11.32
C ASN A 131 6.57 17.62 12.24
N VAL A 132 7.76 17.06 12.49
CA VAL A 132 8.88 17.84 13.02
C VAL A 132 9.38 18.72 11.86
N PRO A 133 9.65 20.03 12.05
CA PRO A 133 10.28 20.83 11.02
C PRO A 133 11.47 20.05 10.48
N ARG A 134 11.44 19.72 9.19
CA ARG A 134 12.58 19.11 8.52
C ARG A 134 13.69 20.12 8.68
N MET A 135 14.56 19.93 9.68
CA MET A 135 15.77 20.73 9.83
C MET A 135 16.40 20.71 8.46
N ALA A 136 16.54 21.90 7.85
CA ALA A 136 17.07 22.03 6.51
C ALA A 136 18.29 21.13 6.47
N ARG A 137 18.23 20.08 5.63
CA ARG A 137 19.35 19.16 5.45
C ARG A 137 20.54 20.08 5.24
N PRO A 138 21.61 20.03 6.06
CA PRO A 138 22.75 20.89 5.81
C PRO A 138 23.11 20.62 4.36
N VAL A 139 23.07 21.66 3.54
CA VAL A 139 23.55 21.59 2.18
C VAL A 139 25.04 21.38 2.35
N MET A 140 25.44 20.12 2.55
CA MET A 140 26.82 19.74 2.40
C MET A 140 27.04 19.90 0.90
N ARG A 141 27.55 21.07 0.54
CA ARG A 141 28.14 21.31 -0.77
C ARG A 141 29.28 20.31 -0.91
N ARG A 142 28.95 19.11 -1.39
CA ARG A 142 29.94 18.21 -1.95
C ARG A 142 30.44 18.94 -3.19
N GLN A 143 31.57 19.61 -3.05
CA GLN A 143 32.36 20.05 -4.20
C GLN A 143 32.89 18.78 -4.86
N GLY A 144 32.05 18.14 -5.66
CA GLY A 144 32.36 16.86 -6.28
C GLY A 144 31.20 16.42 -7.17
N PRO A 145 31.45 16.05 -8.44
CA PRO A 145 30.43 15.47 -9.30
C PRO A 145 29.80 14.25 -8.63
N GLU A 146 28.48 14.10 -8.75
CA GLU A 146 27.80 12.90 -8.24
C GLU A 146 28.35 11.65 -8.95
N PRO A 147 28.56 10.54 -8.23
CA PRO A 147 29.05 9.31 -8.85
C PRO A 147 27.94 8.81 -9.78
N MET A 148 28.20 8.87 -11.09
CA MET A 148 27.27 8.65 -12.22
C MET A 148 26.63 9.89 -12.86
N ASP A 149 27.15 11.10 -12.62
CA ASP A 149 26.85 12.24 -13.50
C ASP A 149 27.66 12.14 -14.82
N LEU A 150 27.01 11.64 -15.87
CA LEU A 150 27.59 11.55 -17.22
C LEU A 150 27.79 12.92 -17.89
N SER A 151 27.36 14.02 -17.25
CA SER A 151 27.48 15.39 -17.78
C SER A 151 28.93 15.84 -17.98
N ASN A 152 29.89 15.16 -17.35
CA ASN A 152 31.32 15.51 -17.40
C ASN A 152 32.14 14.47 -18.17
N ALA A 153 31.51 13.52 -18.86
CA ALA A 153 32.22 12.60 -19.74
C ALA A 153 32.81 13.42 -20.91
N THR A 154 34.06 13.85 -20.77
CA THR A 154 34.88 14.35 -21.87
C THR A 154 35.03 13.23 -22.89
N ALA A 155 34.09 13.16 -23.84
CA ALA A 155 34.40 12.65 -25.16
C ALA A 155 35.59 13.47 -25.65
N ALA A 156 36.72 12.79 -25.91
CA ALA A 156 37.88 13.40 -26.53
C ALA A 156 37.43 14.13 -27.80
N GLY A 157 37.32 15.47 -27.74
CA GLY A 157 36.89 16.26 -28.90
C GLY A 157 36.18 17.59 -28.62
N HIS A 158 35.78 17.95 -27.39
CA HIS A 158 35.12 19.24 -27.18
C HIS A 158 36.13 20.37 -26.95
N GLN A 159 36.67 20.91 -28.05
CA GLN A 159 37.38 22.18 -28.04
C GLN A 159 36.50 23.26 -27.45
N GLN A 160 36.90 23.77 -26.30
CA GLN A 160 36.51 25.04 -25.71
C GLN A 160 36.70 26.16 -26.75
N ARG A 161 35.68 26.42 -27.58
CA ARG A 161 35.70 27.55 -28.50
C ARG A 161 35.31 28.80 -27.72
N ASN A 162 36.35 29.52 -27.31
CA ASN A 162 36.32 30.93 -26.98
C ASN A 162 35.38 31.68 -27.94
N ASN A 163 34.53 32.49 -27.33
CA ASN A 163 33.44 33.27 -27.90
C ASN A 163 33.91 34.45 -28.77
N SER A 164 34.78 34.22 -29.77
CA SER A 164 35.29 35.32 -30.63
C SER A 164 35.59 34.95 -32.10
N SER A 165 35.21 33.77 -32.60
CA SER A 165 35.49 33.40 -33.99
C SER A 165 34.46 32.43 -34.59
N VAL A 166 33.17 32.70 -34.41
CA VAL A 166 32.16 32.02 -35.24
C VAL A 166 32.30 32.54 -36.68
N ARG A 167 32.71 31.64 -37.58
CA ARG A 167 32.78 31.88 -39.02
C ARG A 167 31.41 31.57 -39.63
N CYS A 168 30.83 32.53 -40.32
CA CYS A 168 29.56 32.36 -40.99
C CYS A 168 29.69 31.30 -42.10
N PHE A 169 28.88 30.25 -42.04
CA PHE A 169 28.86 29.18 -43.04
C PHE A 169 28.32 29.62 -44.41
N ARG A 170 27.72 30.81 -44.51
CA ARG A 170 27.16 31.35 -45.76
C ARG A 170 28.17 32.20 -46.53
N CYS A 171 28.96 33.05 -45.86
CA CYS A 171 29.90 33.98 -46.51
C CYS A 171 31.36 33.79 -46.11
N GLY A 172 31.67 32.95 -45.11
CA GLY A 172 33.03 32.68 -44.66
C GLY A 172 33.66 33.75 -43.76
N TYR A 173 32.98 34.88 -43.49
CA TYR A 173 33.46 35.92 -42.58
C TYR A 173 33.11 35.62 -41.11
N THR A 174 33.95 36.08 -40.18
CA THR A 174 33.71 35.94 -38.74
C THR A 174 32.88 37.11 -38.19
N GLY A 175 32.21 36.91 -37.04
CA GLY A 175 31.51 37.97 -36.31
C GLY A 175 29.98 37.96 -36.39
N HIS A 176 29.38 37.00 -37.11
CA HIS A 176 27.92 36.79 -37.14
C HIS A 176 27.57 35.33 -37.47
N TYR A 177 26.37 34.89 -37.09
CA TYR A 177 25.87 33.56 -37.46
C TYR A 177 25.23 33.56 -38.85
N ALA A 178 25.15 32.40 -39.52
CA ALA A 178 24.58 32.28 -40.87
C ALA A 178 23.12 32.78 -40.99
N ARG A 179 22.38 32.79 -39.87
CA ARG A 179 21.01 33.34 -39.76
C ARG A 179 20.96 34.87 -39.82
N GLU A 180 22.04 35.54 -39.40
CA GLU A 180 22.20 37.00 -39.40
C GLU A 180 22.95 37.50 -40.64
N CYS A 181 23.27 36.60 -41.58
CA CYS A 181 24.06 36.92 -42.76
C CYS A 181 23.20 37.59 -43.84
N THR A 182 23.50 38.86 -44.12
CA THR A 182 22.84 39.70 -45.15
C THR A 182 23.44 39.53 -46.55
N ALA A 183 24.42 38.64 -46.73
CA ALA A 183 25.03 38.39 -48.04
C ALA A 183 24.05 37.68 -48.99
N ALA A 184 23.94 38.19 -50.22
CA ALA A 184 23.16 37.56 -51.28
C ALA A 184 23.74 36.18 -51.63
N VAL A 185 22.86 35.18 -51.78
CA VAL A 185 23.24 33.78 -52.00
C VAL A 185 23.96 33.64 -53.36
N HIS A 186 25.28 33.54 -53.36
CA HIS A 186 26.01 33.07 -54.54
C HIS A 186 25.85 31.55 -54.64
N LYS A 187 25.00 31.10 -55.56
CA LYS A 187 25.02 29.72 -56.07
C LYS A 187 26.33 29.50 -56.83
N ALA A 188 27.26 28.71 -56.29
CA ALA A 188 28.18 27.88 -57.10
C ALA A 188 29.08 26.98 -56.25
N GLY A 189 29.11 25.70 -56.63
CA GLY A 189 30.35 24.93 -56.70
C GLY A 189 30.76 24.16 -55.45
N GLY A 190 30.31 22.90 -55.36
CA GLY A 190 30.95 21.93 -54.50
C GLY A 190 32.44 21.77 -54.85
N ARG A 191 33.30 21.76 -53.83
CA ARG A 191 34.69 21.35 -53.97
C ARG A 191 34.97 20.20 -53.00
N ARG A 192 35.17 19.03 -53.59
CA ARG A 192 35.81 17.84 -53.00
C ARG A 192 37.20 18.23 -52.52
N VAL A 193 37.61 17.69 -51.38
CA VAL A 193 39.04 17.52 -51.09
C VAL A 193 39.22 16.09 -50.59
N ASP A 194 39.78 15.29 -51.48
CA ASP A 194 40.40 13.99 -51.22
C ASP A 194 41.54 14.11 -50.19
N ALA A 195 41.67 13.10 -49.33
CA ALA A 195 42.97 12.74 -48.74
C ALA A 195 42.94 11.24 -48.38
N GLY A 196 43.55 10.44 -49.26
CA GLY A 196 43.77 9.02 -49.06
C GLY A 196 44.95 8.69 -48.15
N HIS A 197 44.82 7.52 -47.50
CA HIS A 197 45.82 6.48 -47.22
C HIS A 197 47.26 6.82 -46.78
N ARG A 198 47.67 6.26 -45.62
CA ARG A 198 48.84 5.37 -45.51
C ARG A 198 48.81 4.53 -44.22
N ARG A 199 48.78 3.21 -44.40
CA ARG A 199 49.41 2.22 -43.49
C ARG A 199 50.93 2.28 -43.74
N ASP A 200 51.76 2.12 -42.72
CA ASP A 200 52.45 0.84 -42.44
C ASP A 200 53.38 0.95 -41.23
N GLN A 201 53.54 -0.22 -40.58
CA GLN A 201 54.52 -0.64 -39.56
C GLN A 201 54.40 -0.09 -38.13
#